data_AF-A0A7G2LUU9-F1
#
_entry.id   AF-A0A7G2LUU9-F1
#
_cell.length_a   1.000
_cell.length_b   1.000
_cell.length_c   1.000
_cell.angle_alpha   90.00
_cell.angle_beta   90.00
_cell.angle_gamma   90.00
#
_symmetry.space_group_name_H-M   'P 1'
#
loop_
_entity.id
_entity.type
_entity.pdbx_description
1 polymer ?
#
loop_
_entity_poly.entity_id
_entity_poly.type
_entity_poly.pdbx_seq_one_letter_code
_entity_poly.pdbx_strand_id
1 'polypeptide(L)'
;RVRMAPVRQARFDIPLVRAEIEEKGADYRYSLVSHAVEPAPDWLRARLKLDAGGEVLHLVCMHYADGDPYQYEDRWINLATLPQAREEDFAEVGPNEWLISAIPFSDVEISLSAGLADQRLSEYLGCALGDPVFTVERSTWWEGQAVTYVRLSHRPGHRLTTRY
;
A
#
# COMPACT_ATOMS: atom_id res chain seq x y z
N ARG A 1 -44.64 -11.96 -4.49
CA ARG A 1 -43.49 -11.90 -3.54
C ARG A 1 -42.22 -12.09 -4.37
N VAL A 2 -41.50 -11.02 -4.72
CA VAL A 2 -40.23 -11.14 -5.46
C VAL A 2 -39.17 -11.60 -4.46
N ARG A 3 -38.59 -12.78 -4.67
CA ARG A 3 -37.41 -13.20 -3.89
C ARG A 3 -36.26 -12.33 -4.36
N MET A 4 -35.77 -11.44 -3.48
CA MET A 4 -34.49 -10.77 -3.67
C MET A 4 -33.43 -11.85 -3.88
N ALA A 5 -32.79 -11.86 -5.06
CA ALA A 5 -31.65 -12.73 -5.27
C ALA A 5 -30.54 -12.34 -4.27
N PRO A 6 -29.89 -13.30 -3.59
CA PRO A 6 -28.81 -12.97 -2.67
C PRO A 6 -27.69 -12.26 -3.45
N VAL A 7 -27.24 -11.12 -2.93
CA VAL A 7 -26.08 -10.40 -3.49
C VAL A 7 -24.86 -11.29 -3.28
N ARG A 8 -24.27 -11.78 -4.37
CA ARG A 8 -23.00 -12.49 -4.34
C ARG A 8 -21.89 -11.45 -4.30
N GLN A 9 -21.04 -11.53 -3.28
CA GLN A 9 -19.92 -10.62 -3.09
C GLN A 9 -18.61 -11.40 -3.23
N ALA A 10 -17.68 -10.85 -4.00
CA ALA A 10 -16.29 -11.26 -3.99
C ALA A 10 -15.62 -10.61 -2.76
N ARG A 11 -14.98 -11.41 -1.91
CA ARG A 11 -14.19 -10.91 -0.78
C ARG A 11 -12.71 -11.10 -1.08
N PHE A 12 -11.94 -10.04 -0.91
CA PHE A 12 -10.50 -10.09 -0.98
C PHE A 12 -9.97 -9.86 0.42
N ASP A 13 -9.24 -10.84 0.94
CA ASP A 13 -8.38 -10.57 2.08
C ASP A 13 -7.29 -9.61 1.61
N ILE A 14 -6.82 -8.75 2.52
CA ILE A 14 -5.73 -7.83 2.23
C ILE A 14 -4.52 -8.38 2.98
N PRO A 15 -3.85 -9.42 2.44
CA PRO A 15 -2.73 -10.02 3.13
C PRO A 15 -1.58 -9.03 3.24
N LEU A 16 -0.73 -9.28 4.24
CA LEU A 16 0.63 -8.78 4.19
C LEU A 16 1.29 -9.32 2.91
N VAL A 17 1.95 -8.47 2.13
CA VAL A 17 2.62 -8.89 0.88
C VAL A 17 3.61 -10.04 1.11
N ARG A 18 4.27 -10.06 2.29
CA ARG A 18 5.06 -11.21 2.77
C ARG A 18 4.26 -12.51 2.75
N ALA A 19 3.11 -12.53 3.44
CA ALA A 19 2.26 -13.71 3.52
C ALA A 19 1.79 -14.15 2.12
N GLU A 20 1.43 -13.20 1.25
CA GLU A 20 1.03 -13.51 -0.12
C GLU A 20 2.15 -14.20 -0.94
N ILE A 21 3.40 -13.76 -0.75
CA ILE A 21 4.57 -14.33 -1.43
C ILE A 21 4.90 -15.71 -0.86
N GLU A 22 4.92 -15.85 0.46
CA GLU A 22 5.24 -17.10 1.15
C GLU A 22 4.15 -18.17 0.91
N GLU A 23 2.87 -17.81 0.86
CA GLU A 23 1.77 -18.72 0.50
C GLU A 23 1.89 -19.28 -0.92
N LYS A 24 2.57 -18.55 -1.82
CA LYS A 24 2.90 -19.03 -3.18
C LYS A 24 4.15 -19.90 -3.21
N GLY A 25 4.80 -20.12 -2.07
CA GLY A 25 6.00 -20.93 -1.92
C GLY A 25 7.30 -20.22 -2.34
N ALA A 26 7.28 -18.89 -2.43
CA ALA A 26 8.44 -18.09 -2.82
C ALA A 26 9.12 -17.46 -1.60
N ASP A 27 10.42 -17.22 -1.70
CA ASP A 27 11.21 -16.57 -0.66
C ASP A 27 10.96 -15.05 -0.67
N TYR A 28 10.52 -14.52 0.48
CA TYR A 28 10.26 -13.09 0.64
C TYR A 28 11.52 -12.30 0.98
N ARG A 29 11.70 -11.15 0.32
CA ARG A 29 12.68 -10.13 0.72
C ARG A 29 12.06 -8.74 0.70
N TYR A 30 12.39 -7.96 1.73
CA TYR A 30 12.04 -6.54 1.88
C TYR A 30 13.25 -5.65 1.59
N SER A 31 13.01 -4.43 1.11
CA SER A 31 14.02 -3.37 1.04
C SER A 31 13.35 -2.01 1.22
N LEU A 32 13.79 -1.25 2.22
CA LEU A 32 13.49 0.18 2.29
C LEU A 32 14.31 0.93 1.24
N VAL A 33 13.66 1.76 0.43
CA VAL A 33 14.29 2.54 -0.64
C VAL A 33 14.48 3.99 -0.23
N SER A 34 13.45 4.59 0.37
CA SER A 34 13.52 5.94 0.88
C SER A 34 12.67 6.14 2.13
N HIS A 35 13.14 7.03 2.98
CA HIS A 35 12.49 7.45 4.21
C HIS A 35 12.66 8.96 4.37
N ALA A 36 11.57 9.71 4.32
CA ALA A 36 11.61 11.17 4.38
C ALA A 36 10.42 11.73 5.14
N VAL A 37 10.67 12.62 6.10
CA VAL A 37 9.61 13.46 6.69
C VAL A 37 9.52 14.75 5.88
N GLU A 38 8.32 15.06 5.40
CA GLU A 38 8.09 16.23 4.57
C GLU A 38 6.68 16.82 4.75
N PRO A 39 6.47 18.08 4.36
CA PRO A 39 5.12 18.65 4.31
C PRO A 39 4.24 17.85 3.36
N ALA A 40 3.00 17.55 3.78
CA ALA A 40 2.06 16.81 2.95
C ALA A 40 1.80 17.54 1.62
N PRO A 41 2.03 16.88 0.46
CA PRO A 41 1.73 17.49 -0.83
C PRO A 41 0.22 17.72 -0.99
N ASP A 42 -0.16 18.72 -1.78
CA ASP A 42 -1.56 19.18 -1.86
C ASP A 42 -2.56 18.09 -2.27
N TRP A 43 -2.16 17.17 -3.15
CA TRP A 43 -3.00 16.04 -3.54
C TRP A 43 -3.26 15.08 -2.38
N LEU A 44 -2.25 14.84 -1.53
CA LEU A 44 -2.36 13.98 -0.36
C LEU A 44 -3.21 14.65 0.71
N ARG A 45 -2.99 15.95 0.93
CA ARG A 45 -3.83 16.77 1.82
C ARG A 45 -5.28 16.72 1.41
N ALA A 46 -5.59 16.88 0.12
CA ALA A 46 -6.95 16.78 -0.39
C ALA A 46 -7.54 15.38 -0.18
N ARG A 47 -6.75 14.32 -0.43
CA ARG A 47 -7.19 12.92 -0.31
C ARG A 47 -7.45 12.50 1.14
N LEU A 48 -6.55 12.87 2.05
CA LEU A 48 -6.63 12.50 3.47
C LEU A 48 -7.29 13.57 4.35
N LYS A 49 -7.69 14.72 3.76
CA LYS A 49 -8.24 15.88 4.46
C LYS A 49 -7.32 16.40 5.57
N LEU A 50 -6.02 16.49 5.27
CA LEU A 50 -5.01 16.97 6.21
C LEU A 50 -4.97 18.50 6.26
N ASP A 51 -4.57 19.02 7.41
CA ASP A 51 -4.35 20.45 7.62
C ASP A 51 -3.22 21.00 6.74
N ALA A 52 -3.22 22.31 6.54
CA ALA A 52 -2.15 22.99 5.82
C ALA A 52 -0.83 22.90 6.61
N GLY A 53 0.25 22.47 5.93
CA GLY A 53 1.57 22.34 6.55
C GLY A 53 1.73 21.12 7.48
N GLY A 54 0.73 20.22 7.54
CA GLY A 54 0.87 18.96 8.26
C GLY A 54 2.03 18.12 7.71
N GLU A 55 2.87 17.60 8.59
CA GLU A 55 3.97 16.72 8.21
C GLU A 55 3.49 15.28 8.02
N VAL A 56 4.08 14.63 7.03
CA VAL A 56 3.88 13.21 6.73
C VAL A 56 5.23 12.53 6.63
N LEU A 57 5.26 11.25 6.97
CA LEU A 57 6.37 10.38 6.66
C LEU A 57 6.10 9.69 5.32
N HIS A 58 6.96 9.93 4.34
CA HIS A 58 6.98 9.27 3.05
C HIS A 58 7.97 8.11 3.06
N LEU A 59 7.49 6.92 2.71
CA LEU A 59 8.25 5.69 2.62
C LEU A 59 8.08 5.11 1.22
N VAL A 60 9.20 4.73 0.62
CA VAL A 60 9.21 3.88 -0.57
C VAL A 60 9.86 2.57 -0.20
N CYS A 61 9.16 1.47 -0.48
CA CYS A 61 9.59 0.13 -0.16
C CYS A 61 9.49 -0.78 -1.37
N MET A 62 10.38 -1.77 -1.44
CA MET A 62 10.34 -2.83 -2.42
C MET A 62 10.17 -4.19 -1.75
N HIS A 63 9.28 -4.99 -2.32
CA HIS A 63 9.05 -6.38 -1.94
C HIS A 63 9.42 -7.28 -3.11
N TYR A 64 10.09 -8.39 -2.80
CA TYR A 64 10.61 -9.33 -3.78
C TYR A 64 10.14 -10.75 -3.45
N ALA A 65 9.95 -11.54 -4.50
CA ALA A 65 9.65 -12.96 -4.44
C ALA A 65 10.72 -13.71 -5.23
N ASP A 66 11.45 -14.64 -4.58
CA ASP A 66 12.59 -15.37 -5.17
C ASP A 66 13.67 -14.43 -5.78
N GLY A 67 13.81 -13.23 -5.21
CA GLY A 67 14.73 -12.20 -5.67
C GLY A 67 14.19 -11.29 -6.78
N ASP A 68 13.09 -11.65 -7.44
CA ASP A 68 12.45 -10.82 -8.47
C ASP A 68 11.57 -9.73 -7.86
N PRO A 69 11.54 -8.50 -8.43
CA PRO A 69 10.60 -7.47 -7.99
C PRO A 69 9.17 -7.97 -8.00
N TYR A 70 8.44 -7.73 -6.91
CA TYR A 70 7.07 -8.18 -6.74
C TYR A 70 6.09 -7.03 -6.60
N GLN A 71 6.39 -6.10 -5.70
CA GLN A 71 5.56 -4.94 -5.39
C GLN A 71 6.43 -3.74 -5.04
N TYR A 72 6.09 -2.60 -5.63
CA TYR A 72 6.57 -1.28 -5.25
C TYR A 72 5.53 -0.63 -4.34
N GLU A 73 5.92 -0.26 -3.13
CA GLU A 73 5.06 0.39 -2.14
C GLU A 73 5.47 1.87 -2.00
N ASP A 74 4.52 2.77 -2.19
CA ASP A 74 4.65 4.22 -1.99
C ASP A 74 3.65 4.63 -0.91
N ARG A 75 4.16 4.85 0.30
CA ARG A 75 3.36 5.03 1.51
C ARG A 75 3.58 6.39 2.14
N TRP A 76 2.48 6.95 2.63
CA TRP A 76 2.42 8.20 3.35
C TRP A 76 1.75 7.96 4.70
N ILE A 77 2.39 8.34 5.80
CA ILE A 77 1.86 8.23 7.17
C ILE A 77 1.65 9.63 7.74
N ASN A 78 0.46 9.90 8.25
CA ASN A 78 0.13 11.16 8.91
C ASN A 78 0.79 11.22 10.30
N LEU A 79 1.79 12.08 10.47
CA LEU A 79 2.53 12.20 11.72
C LEU A 79 1.76 12.96 12.81
N ALA A 80 0.69 13.69 12.45
CA ALA A 80 -0.20 14.26 13.46
C ALA A 80 -1.01 13.17 14.19
N THR A 81 -1.35 12.08 13.47
CA THR A 81 -2.12 10.96 14.03
C THR A 81 -1.23 9.86 14.60
N LEU A 82 -0.08 9.57 13.95
CA LEU A 82 0.90 8.59 14.42
C LEU A 82 2.30 9.23 14.55
N PRO A 83 2.53 10.09 15.55
CA PRO A 83 3.81 10.76 15.74
C PRO A 83 4.97 9.78 15.96
N GLN A 84 4.71 8.62 16.57
CA GLN A 84 5.72 7.59 16.81
C GLN A 84 6.34 7.03 15.53
N ALA A 85 5.65 7.11 14.38
CA ALA A 85 6.20 6.67 13.10
C ALA A 85 7.45 7.47 12.70
N ARG A 86 7.63 8.69 13.23
CA ARG A 86 8.83 9.50 12.98
C ARG A 86 10.11 8.88 13.54
N GLU A 87 10.00 8.07 14.59
CA GLU A 87 11.14 7.50 15.32
C GLU A 87 11.53 6.11 14.81
N GLU A 88 10.69 5.52 13.96
CA GLU A 88 10.87 4.18 13.41
C GLU A 88 11.72 4.22 12.14
N ASP A 89 12.74 3.36 12.04
CA ASP A 89 13.67 3.37 10.91
C ASP A 89 13.15 2.60 9.67
N PHE A 90 12.12 1.75 9.85
CA PHE A 90 11.53 0.86 8.83
C PHE A 90 12.56 0.03 8.03
N ALA A 91 13.74 -0.24 8.60
CA ALA A 91 14.82 -0.91 7.88
C ALA A 91 14.59 -2.43 7.76
N GLU A 92 14.07 -3.06 8.81
CA GLU A 92 13.82 -4.51 8.85
C GLU A 92 12.33 -4.85 8.75
N VAL A 93 11.48 -4.06 9.39
CA VAL A 93 10.02 -4.26 9.43
C VAL A 93 9.35 -3.23 8.53
N GLY A 94 8.58 -3.71 7.55
CA GLY A 94 7.87 -2.85 6.62
C GLY A 94 6.73 -2.09 7.29
N PRO A 95 6.33 -0.93 6.74
CA PRO A 95 5.39 -0.04 7.41
C PRO A 95 3.98 -0.63 7.56
N ASN A 96 3.55 -1.52 6.65
CA ASN A 96 2.27 -2.22 6.79
C ASN A 96 2.26 -3.15 8.02
N GLU A 97 3.35 -3.90 8.24
CA GLU A 97 3.49 -4.81 9.40
C GLU A 97 3.51 -4.01 10.70
N TRP A 98 4.29 -2.92 10.74
CA TRP A 98 4.35 -2.01 11.88
C TRP A 98 2.99 -1.37 12.17
N LEU A 99 2.28 -0.87 11.14
CA LEU A 99 0.96 -0.23 11.30
C LEU A 99 -0.08 -1.17 11.91
N ILE A 100 -0.10 -2.46 11.52
CA ILE A 100 -1.03 -3.44 12.10
C ILE A 100 -0.82 -3.60 13.61
N SER A 101 0.44 -3.49 14.07
CA SER A 101 0.74 -3.54 15.50
C SER A 101 0.41 -2.23 16.24
N ALA A 102 0.50 -1.10 15.53
CA ALA A 102 0.29 0.23 16.09
C ALA A 102 -1.19 0.62 16.19
N ILE A 103 -2.05 0.15 15.28
CA ILE A 103 -3.49 0.50 15.24
C ILE A 103 -4.40 -0.75 15.20
N PRO A 104 -5.40 -0.85 16.10
CA PRO A 104 -6.18 -2.08 16.30
C PRO A 104 -7.32 -2.28 15.28
N PHE A 105 -7.99 -1.21 14.86
CA PHE A 105 -9.11 -1.26 13.91
C PHE A 105 -9.17 0.04 13.14
N SER A 106 -9.48 -0.03 11.85
CA SER A 106 -9.49 1.16 11.00
C SER A 106 -10.54 1.06 9.90
N ASP A 107 -11.18 2.19 9.61
CA ASP A 107 -11.94 2.35 8.38
C ASP A 107 -10.96 2.34 7.20
N VAL A 108 -11.31 1.59 6.15
CA VAL A 108 -10.46 1.41 4.99
C VAL A 108 -11.23 1.70 3.71
N GLU A 109 -10.63 2.53 2.86
CA GLU A 109 -11.04 2.70 1.46
C GLU A 109 -9.98 2.04 0.57
N ILE A 110 -10.42 1.23 -0.38
CA ILE A 110 -9.53 0.51 -1.31
C ILE A 110 -10.00 0.78 -2.73
N SER A 111 -9.09 1.23 -3.57
CA SER A 111 -9.29 1.36 -5.01
C SER A 111 -8.33 0.44 -5.75
N LEU A 112 -8.87 -0.33 -6.69
CA LEU A 112 -8.11 -1.24 -7.55
C LEU A 112 -8.16 -0.69 -8.97
N SER A 113 -7.01 -0.51 -9.61
CA SER A 113 -6.92 0.07 -10.93
C SER A 113 -5.82 -0.56 -11.77
N ALA A 114 -5.88 -0.30 -13.08
CA ALA A 114 -4.77 -0.53 -13.99
C ALA A 114 -4.10 0.82 -14.27
N GLY A 115 -2.77 0.83 -14.24
CA GLY A 115 -1.93 1.96 -14.63
C GLY A 115 -0.94 1.56 -15.71
N LEU A 116 -0.14 2.53 -16.15
CA LEU A 116 1.00 2.30 -17.02
C LEU A 116 2.28 2.52 -16.19
N ALA A 117 3.27 1.66 -16.36
CA ALA A 117 4.57 1.85 -15.75
C ALA A 117 5.19 3.16 -16.29
N ASP A 118 5.47 4.10 -15.40
CA ASP A 118 6.32 5.25 -15.70
C ASP A 118 7.80 4.86 -15.58
N GLN A 119 8.71 5.82 -15.77
CA GLN A 119 10.14 5.56 -15.69
C GLN A 119 10.53 4.91 -14.35
N ARG A 120 9.99 5.44 -13.24
CA ARG A 120 10.30 4.95 -11.89
C ARG A 120 9.81 3.53 -11.69
N LEU A 121 8.54 3.26 -12.00
CA LEU A 121 7.97 1.93 -11.87
C LEU A 121 8.65 0.93 -12.80
N SER A 122 9.03 1.33 -14.01
CA SER A 122 9.74 0.46 -14.96
C SER A 122 11.08 -0.01 -14.40
N GLU A 123 11.83 0.88 -13.76
CA GLU A 123 13.10 0.57 -13.11
C GLU A 123 12.91 -0.33 -11.89
N TYR A 124 11.99 0.01 -10.99
CA TYR A 124 11.79 -0.76 -9.75
C TYR A 124 11.15 -2.13 -9.99
N LEU A 125 10.20 -2.23 -10.91
CA LEU A 125 9.48 -3.47 -11.20
C LEU A 125 10.16 -4.32 -12.29
N GLY A 126 11.25 -3.83 -12.90
CA GLY A 126 11.98 -4.54 -13.94
C GLY A 126 11.13 -4.80 -15.18
N CYS A 127 10.29 -3.84 -15.58
CA CYS A 127 9.41 -3.93 -16.75
C CYS A 127 9.68 -2.79 -17.75
N ALA A 128 9.00 -2.81 -18.90
CA ALA A 128 9.16 -1.76 -19.89
C ALA A 128 8.31 -0.52 -19.55
N LEU A 129 8.76 0.65 -19.96
CA LEU A 129 7.96 1.88 -19.91
C LEU A 129 6.64 1.67 -20.67
N GLY A 130 5.52 2.00 -20.03
CA GLY A 130 4.19 1.81 -20.60
C GLY A 130 3.60 0.42 -20.42
N ASP A 131 4.32 -0.53 -19.78
CA ASP A 131 3.73 -1.83 -19.46
C ASP A 131 2.55 -1.68 -18.50
N PRO A 132 1.51 -2.54 -18.61
CA PRO A 132 0.37 -2.50 -17.71
C PRO A 132 0.77 -2.93 -16.30
N VAL A 133 0.52 -2.06 -15.33
CA VAL A 133 0.74 -2.35 -13.90
C VAL A 133 -0.59 -2.40 -13.16
N PHE A 134 -0.71 -3.35 -12.24
CA PHE A 134 -1.86 -3.41 -11.35
C PHE A 134 -1.59 -2.56 -10.11
N THR A 135 -2.49 -1.65 -9.80
CA THR A 135 -2.32 -0.70 -8.70
C THR A 135 -3.42 -0.86 -7.66
N VAL A 136 -3.02 -0.93 -6.40
CA VAL A 136 -3.90 -0.89 -5.24
C VAL A 136 -3.64 0.39 -4.48
N GLU A 137 -4.65 1.23 -4.33
CA GLU A 137 -4.58 2.41 -3.48
C GLU A 137 -5.43 2.18 -2.24
N ARG A 138 -4.85 2.47 -1.08
CA ARG A 138 -5.54 2.30 0.20
C ARG A 138 -5.40 3.54 1.05
N SER A 139 -6.51 4.02 1.58
CA SER A 139 -6.54 5.03 2.62
C SER A 139 -7.11 4.41 3.88
N THR A 140 -6.51 4.74 5.02
CA THR A 140 -6.86 4.17 6.32
C THR A 140 -7.11 5.29 7.31
N TRP A 141 -8.21 5.21 8.05
CA TRP A 141 -8.59 6.15 9.10
C TRP A 141 -8.82 5.41 10.42
N TRP A 142 -8.49 6.07 11.52
CA TRP A 142 -8.74 5.58 12.87
C TRP A 142 -9.40 6.70 13.68
N GLU A 143 -10.53 6.40 14.32
CA GLU A 143 -11.35 7.38 15.05
C GLU A 143 -11.70 8.64 14.22
N GLY A 144 -11.94 8.45 12.92
CA GLY A 144 -12.23 9.52 11.97
C GLY A 144 -11.01 10.36 11.54
N GLN A 145 -9.82 10.07 12.05
CA GLN A 145 -8.57 10.74 11.69
C GLN A 145 -7.80 9.95 10.64
N ALA A 146 -7.23 10.63 9.65
CA ALA A 146 -6.45 9.98 8.60
C ALA A 146 -5.14 9.45 9.15
N VAL A 147 -4.87 8.16 8.95
CA VAL A 147 -3.66 7.49 9.43
C VAL A 147 -2.63 7.39 8.31
N THR A 148 -3.01 6.82 7.17
CA THR A 148 -2.07 6.54 6.09
C THR A 148 -2.79 6.48 4.74
N TYR A 149 -2.05 6.83 3.70
CA TYR A 149 -2.37 6.49 2.32
C TYR A 149 -1.22 5.67 1.75
N VAL A 150 -1.52 4.66 0.95
CA VAL A 150 -0.52 3.87 0.24
C VAL A 150 -0.98 3.59 -1.18
N ARG A 151 -0.02 3.61 -2.09
CA ARG A 151 -0.14 3.07 -3.45
C ARG A 151 0.81 1.89 -3.59
N LEU A 152 0.25 0.73 -3.90
CA LEU A 152 0.98 -0.51 -4.15
C LEU A 152 0.90 -0.81 -5.65
N SER A 153 2.05 -0.82 -6.33
CA SER A 153 2.13 -1.13 -7.75
C SER A 153 2.79 -2.48 -7.95
N HIS A 154 2.14 -3.36 -8.69
CA HIS A 154 2.61 -4.71 -8.95
C HIS A 154 3.10 -4.83 -10.38
N ARG A 155 4.11 -5.69 -10.57
CA ARG A 155 4.68 -5.99 -11.87
C ARG A 155 3.61 -6.48 -12.88
N PRO A 156 3.87 -6.36 -14.19
CA PRO A 156 2.95 -6.85 -15.22
C PRO A 156 2.54 -8.32 -15.00
N GLY A 157 1.26 -8.60 -15.25
CA GLY A 157 0.68 -9.93 -15.10
C GLY A 157 0.21 -10.29 -13.69
N HIS A 158 0.37 -9.42 -12.69
CA HIS A 158 -0.23 -9.59 -11.38
C HIS A 158 -1.77 -9.66 -11.46
N ARG A 159 -2.37 -10.51 -10.63
CA ARG A 159 -3.82 -10.76 -10.60
C ARG A 159 -4.31 -11.01 -9.18
N LEU A 160 -5.42 -10.38 -8.82
CA LEU A 160 -6.20 -10.76 -7.65
C LEU A 160 -7.26 -11.78 -8.04
N THR A 161 -7.34 -12.88 -7.29
CA THR A 161 -8.34 -13.93 -7.51
C THR A 161 -8.94 -14.33 -6.18
N THR A 162 -10.26 -14.36 -6.11
CA THR A 162 -11.01 -14.90 -4.97
C THR A 162 -11.95 -15.99 -5.45
N ARG A 163 -12.21 -16.97 -4.59
CA ARG A 163 -13.13 -18.08 -4.85
C ARG A 163 -14.13 -18.12 -3.71
N TYR A 164 -15.41 -18.17 -4.03
CA TYR A 164 -16.52 -18.29 -3.10
C TYR A 164 -17.36 -19.52 -3.43
#